data_AF-A0A7J4LSE3-F1
#
_entry.id   AF-A0A7J4LSE3-F1
#
_cell.length_a   1.000
_cell.length_b   1.000
_cell.length_c   1.000
_cell.angle_alpha   90.00
_cell.angle_beta   90.00
_cell.angle_gamma   90.00
#
_symmetry.space_group_name_H-M   'P 1'
#
loop_
_entity.id
_entity.type
_entity.pdbx_description
1 polymer ?
#
loop_
_entity_poly.entity_id
_entity_poly.type
_entity_poly.pdbx_seq_one_letter_code
_entity_poly.pdbx_strand_id
1 'polypeptide(L)'
;MTFIRKPYNEVVESMLSHITKGIVNEKHDYAINRTKYRLGNTDVIEILKVDGTVRGGPFVFQKNTDYRLGGSTLEWTRDGEKPDDRTPFFVNYRLDAPQGITDVNPGSVTRTVVESAAREIDYLYAQMDHVYNAGFIDTATGKSLDLVVSILGVTRKVAEPARGDVTFARVGEPKEVEVSREAHVYDTKEKYRLRDPMIKAVKKVEGTSGGVQTEFAQGKDYSISGSELSWLEGGRRPEKMFYLTYSKYEEIRIPVDTRVSTYSARAGNVKVFRTTREAALVRNAEGHWEADVPIEAMSPGKEGNVFAGSINVMPKPVMGIEYVINKKDILNGREAESDTELRERAKRALEMAGKATLNSLKAAVEGVKGVIGEVKVVDQPDGIPGIIKIIASGGDENEILRVIEDTRAAGVKVEFNRPATVPLDIRLTIFVVESVNRDEVRKEADAAIRQYIEALAIDDDVVLSRIIKSVLGVQGIRDVRDVTINDRSENIEVRFDEKGELRSLEIFVGD
;
A
#
# COMPACT_ATOMS: atom_id res chain seq x y z
N MET A 1 2.41 -21.94 6.26
CA MET A 1 3.03 -22.33 7.54
C MET A 1 3.14 -21.08 8.40
N THR A 2 2.57 -21.08 9.60
CA THR A 2 2.66 -19.97 10.55
C THR A 2 4.00 -20.04 11.27
N PHE A 3 4.79 -18.96 11.25
CA PHE A 3 6.03 -18.91 12.01
C PHE A 3 5.72 -18.69 13.49
N ILE A 4 6.35 -19.48 14.37
CA ILE A 4 6.24 -19.34 15.82
C ILE A 4 7.65 -19.18 16.37
N ARG A 5 7.92 -18.03 17.00
CA ARG A 5 9.19 -17.77 17.67
C ARG A 5 9.36 -18.72 18.86
N LYS A 6 10.49 -19.42 18.91
CA LYS A 6 10.88 -20.20 20.10
C LYS A 6 11.67 -19.31 21.06
N PRO A 7 11.23 -19.14 22.32
CA PRO A 7 11.96 -18.34 23.30
C PRO A 7 13.24 -19.06 23.75
N TYR A 8 14.22 -18.27 24.21
CA TYR A 8 15.52 -18.75 24.71
C TYR A 8 15.43 -20.00 25.60
N ASN A 9 14.55 -20.00 26.61
CA ASN A 9 14.43 -21.13 27.54
C ASN A 9 14.03 -22.44 26.84
N GLU A 10 13.11 -22.37 25.88
CA GLU A 10 12.67 -23.54 25.11
C GLU A 10 13.81 -24.07 24.22
N VAL A 11 14.60 -23.17 23.63
CA VAL A 11 15.77 -23.53 22.82
C VAL A 11 16.83 -24.22 23.69
N VAL A 12 17.12 -23.68 24.88
CA VAL A 12 18.08 -24.27 25.83
C VAL A 12 17.61 -25.65 26.29
N GLU A 13 16.35 -25.78 26.71
CA GLU A 13 15.78 -27.06 27.15
C GLU A 13 15.77 -28.10 26.04
N SER A 14 15.44 -27.68 24.81
CA SER A 14 15.48 -28.56 23.64
C SER A 14 16.89 -29.05 23.36
N MET A 15 17.89 -28.17 23.34
CA MET A 15 19.29 -28.55 23.09
C MET A 15 19.86 -29.45 24.19
N LEU A 16 19.62 -29.12 25.46
CA LEU A 16 20.07 -29.97 26.57
C LEU A 16 19.41 -31.33 26.55
N SER A 17 18.12 -31.38 26.22
CA SER A 17 17.40 -32.65 26.05
C SER A 17 17.99 -33.50 24.93
N HIS A 18 18.37 -32.89 23.80
CA HIS A 18 19.06 -33.60 22.72
C HIS A 18 20.46 -34.11 23.14
N ILE A 19 21.22 -33.30 23.89
CA ILE A 19 22.63 -33.59 24.25
C ILE A 19 22.76 -34.59 25.41
N THR A 20 21.80 -34.63 26.34
CA THR A 20 21.95 -35.39 27.59
C THR A 20 20.98 -36.54 27.74
N LYS A 21 19.81 -36.44 27.11
CA LYS A 21 18.78 -37.48 27.16
C LYS A 21 18.73 -38.27 25.86
N GLY A 22 19.61 -37.98 24.89
CA GLY A 22 19.57 -38.57 23.54
C GLY A 22 18.20 -38.45 22.90
N ILE A 23 17.45 -37.39 23.23
CA ILE A 23 16.10 -37.19 22.72
C ILE A 23 16.22 -36.66 21.31
N VAL A 24 15.63 -37.36 20.34
CA VAL A 24 15.52 -36.92 18.96
C VAL A 24 14.09 -36.42 18.77
N ASN A 25 13.94 -35.18 18.30
CA ASN A 25 12.68 -34.70 17.75
C ASN A 25 12.70 -34.92 16.24
N GLU A 26 12.03 -35.99 15.80
CA GLU A 26 11.96 -36.35 14.38
C GLU A 26 10.63 -35.92 13.78
N LYS A 27 10.70 -35.23 12.64
CA LYS A 27 9.55 -34.84 11.85
C LYS A 27 9.17 -35.95 10.87
N HIS A 28 7.89 -36.30 10.83
CA HIS A 28 7.29 -37.11 9.78
C HIS A 28 6.08 -36.41 9.18
N ASP A 29 5.84 -36.61 7.88
CA ASP A 29 4.62 -36.13 7.23
C ASP A 29 3.59 -37.28 7.19
N TYR A 30 2.41 -37.04 7.75
CA TYR A 30 1.36 -38.05 7.82
C TYR A 30 0.64 -38.22 6.48
N ALA A 31 0.37 -39.46 6.10
CA ALA A 31 -0.44 -39.83 4.95
C ALA A 31 -1.48 -40.88 5.35
N ILE A 32 -2.72 -40.69 4.91
CA ILE A 32 -3.86 -41.55 5.31
C ILE A 32 -3.69 -43.03 4.94
N ASN A 33 -2.88 -43.33 3.92
CA ASN A 33 -2.57 -44.70 3.47
C ASN A 33 -1.37 -45.33 4.19
N ARG A 34 -0.77 -44.62 5.16
CA ARG A 34 0.43 -45.05 5.87
C ARG A 34 0.20 -45.05 7.37
N THR A 35 0.18 -46.24 7.95
CA THR A 35 -0.04 -46.45 9.39
C THR A 35 1.25 -46.68 10.18
N LYS A 36 2.39 -46.90 9.50
CA LYS A 36 3.69 -47.18 10.13
C LYS A 36 4.76 -46.21 9.67
N TYR A 37 5.49 -45.65 10.63
CA TYR A 37 6.56 -44.68 10.42
C TYR A 37 7.81 -45.17 11.12
N ARG A 38 8.82 -45.55 10.32
CA ARG A 38 10.12 -45.96 10.85
C ARG A 38 10.85 -44.71 11.31
N LEU A 39 11.27 -44.70 12.56
CA LEU A 39 12.10 -43.67 13.14
C LEU A 39 13.51 -43.80 12.56
N GLY A 40 14.19 -42.68 12.32
CA GLY A 40 15.49 -42.62 11.67
C GLY A 40 16.58 -43.39 12.43
N ASN A 41 16.43 -43.56 13.74
CA ASN A 41 17.34 -44.30 14.59
C ASN A 41 16.79 -45.69 14.95
N THR A 42 17.67 -46.70 15.07
CA THR A 42 17.28 -48.09 15.34
C THR A 42 17.16 -48.42 16.83
N ASP A 43 17.82 -47.66 17.70
CA ASP A 43 17.98 -48.01 19.12
C ASP A 43 17.05 -47.19 20.02
N VAL A 44 15.78 -47.08 19.63
CA VAL A 44 14.77 -46.30 20.35
C VAL A 44 14.24 -47.07 21.54
N ILE A 45 14.48 -46.57 22.76
CA ILE A 45 13.95 -47.17 24.00
C ILE A 45 12.49 -46.76 24.19
N GLU A 46 12.20 -45.49 23.98
CA GLU A 46 10.94 -44.91 24.42
C GLU A 46 10.58 -43.67 23.60
N ILE A 47 9.33 -43.61 23.14
CA ILE A 47 8.71 -42.36 22.69
C ILE A 47 8.20 -41.61 23.91
N LEU A 48 8.67 -40.37 24.08
CA LEU A 48 8.30 -39.47 25.16
C LEU A 48 7.05 -38.65 24.82
N LYS A 49 6.94 -38.19 23.57
CA LYS A 49 5.83 -37.35 23.12
C LYS A 49 5.65 -37.46 21.62
N VAL A 50 4.38 -37.54 21.18
CA VAL A 50 4.00 -37.37 19.78
C VAL A 50 3.01 -36.23 19.71
N ASP A 51 3.30 -35.22 18.89
CA ASP A 51 2.39 -34.10 18.66
C ASP A 51 2.25 -33.77 17.17
N GLY A 52 1.10 -33.23 16.79
CA GLY A 52 0.75 -32.94 15.41
C GLY A 52 -0.54 -32.14 15.32
N THR A 53 -1.21 -32.19 14.17
CA THR A 53 -2.43 -31.43 13.92
C THR A 53 -3.62 -32.36 13.75
N VAL A 54 -4.71 -32.11 14.47
CA VAL A 54 -5.99 -32.80 14.32
C VAL A 54 -7.09 -31.76 14.18
N ARG A 55 -7.91 -31.85 13.14
CA ARG A 55 -8.99 -30.90 12.83
C ARG A 55 -8.50 -29.44 12.81
N GLY A 56 -7.29 -29.22 12.29
CA GLY A 56 -6.67 -27.90 12.19
C GLY A 56 -6.09 -27.33 13.50
N GLY A 57 -6.18 -28.05 14.63
CA GLY A 57 -5.64 -27.66 15.93
C GLY A 57 -4.44 -28.51 16.37
N PRO A 58 -3.54 -27.99 17.23
CA PRO A 58 -2.46 -28.78 17.80
C PRO A 58 -3.03 -29.87 18.72
N PHE A 59 -2.52 -31.08 18.58
CA PHE A 59 -2.93 -32.25 19.36
C PHE A 59 -1.73 -33.05 19.83
N VAL A 60 -1.78 -33.52 21.07
CA VAL A 60 -0.77 -34.43 21.64
C VAL A 60 -1.37 -35.82 21.71
N PHE A 61 -0.79 -36.75 20.96
CA PHE A 61 -1.28 -38.11 20.85
C PHE A 61 -0.88 -38.93 22.07
N GLN A 62 -1.75 -39.85 22.48
CA GLN A 62 -1.56 -40.70 23.64
C GLN A 62 -0.98 -42.06 23.25
N LYS A 63 0.07 -42.48 23.97
CA LYS A 63 0.68 -43.81 23.82
C LYS A 63 -0.35 -44.89 24.19
N ASN A 64 -0.37 -45.97 23.43
CA ASN A 64 -1.27 -47.13 23.51
C ASN A 64 -2.73 -46.88 23.11
N THR A 65 -3.20 -45.63 23.13
CA THR A 65 -4.51 -45.22 22.60
C THR A 65 -4.40 -44.87 21.11
N ASP A 66 -3.55 -43.90 20.77
CA ASP A 66 -3.42 -43.34 19.42
C ASP A 66 -2.29 -43.96 18.62
N TYR A 67 -1.17 -44.27 19.29
CA TYR A 67 0.00 -44.89 18.66
C TYR A 67 0.68 -45.90 19.59
N ARG A 68 1.51 -46.77 19.00
CA ARG A 68 2.38 -47.71 19.72
C ARG A 68 3.78 -47.71 19.13
N LEU A 69 4.76 -48.07 19.94
CA LEU A 69 6.14 -48.28 19.52
C LEU A 69 6.37 -49.77 19.28
N GLY A 70 6.72 -50.15 18.05
CA GLY A 70 7.13 -51.51 17.67
C GLY A 70 8.59 -51.50 17.20
N GLY A 71 9.52 -51.85 18.09
CA GLY A 71 10.95 -51.66 17.85
C GLY A 71 11.26 -50.17 17.64
N SER A 72 11.79 -49.81 16.48
CA SER A 72 12.08 -48.42 16.07
C SER A 72 11.02 -47.87 15.09
N THR A 73 9.78 -48.38 15.15
CA THR A 73 8.67 -47.95 14.29
C THR A 73 7.50 -47.45 15.13
N LEU A 74 7.02 -46.24 14.83
CA LEU A 74 5.75 -45.74 15.34
C LEU A 74 4.61 -46.29 14.50
N GLU A 75 3.65 -46.94 15.16
CA GLU A 75 2.46 -47.50 14.53
C GLU A 75 1.21 -46.81 15.05
N TRP A 76 0.44 -46.19 14.16
CA TRP A 76 -0.87 -45.61 14.50
C TRP A 76 -1.89 -46.72 14.71
N THR A 77 -2.68 -46.61 15.78
CA THR A 77 -3.76 -47.57 16.07
C THR A 77 -4.95 -47.35 15.14
N ARG A 78 -5.78 -48.38 14.96
CA ARG A 78 -6.97 -48.26 14.09
C ARG A 78 -7.99 -47.28 14.67
N ASP A 79 -8.26 -47.38 15.97
CA ASP A 79 -9.35 -46.68 16.65
C ASP A 79 -8.92 -45.37 17.32
N GLY A 80 -7.63 -45.04 17.30
CA GLY A 80 -7.09 -43.81 17.88
C GLY A 80 -7.12 -42.62 16.93
N GLU A 81 -6.97 -41.42 17.51
CA GLU A 81 -6.88 -40.16 16.77
C GLU A 81 -5.58 -40.13 15.95
N LYS A 82 -5.65 -39.58 14.74
CA LYS A 82 -4.53 -39.53 13.79
C LYS A 82 -4.34 -38.11 13.27
N PRO A 83 -3.13 -37.71 12.87
CA PRO A 83 -2.92 -36.40 12.28
C PRO A 83 -3.79 -36.19 11.03
N ASP A 84 -4.10 -34.94 10.72
CA ASP A 84 -4.79 -34.57 9.49
C ASP A 84 -3.93 -34.97 8.27
N ASP A 85 -4.56 -35.35 7.15
CA ASP A 85 -3.83 -35.82 5.97
C ASP A 85 -2.85 -34.74 5.45
N ARG A 86 -1.64 -35.17 5.10
CA ARG A 86 -0.53 -34.30 4.64
C ARG A 86 -0.09 -33.24 5.66
N THR A 87 -0.38 -33.43 6.94
CA THR A 87 0.17 -32.59 8.01
C THR A 87 1.39 -33.24 8.68
N PRO A 88 2.35 -32.43 9.15
CA PRO A 88 3.49 -32.96 9.87
C PRO A 88 3.10 -33.35 11.30
N PHE A 89 3.73 -34.42 11.80
CA PHE A 89 3.75 -34.76 13.22
C PHE A 89 5.19 -34.98 13.68
N PHE A 90 5.42 -34.75 14.96
CA PHE A 90 6.73 -34.76 15.59
C PHE A 90 6.78 -35.85 16.63
N VAL A 91 7.81 -36.71 16.56
CA VAL A 91 8.03 -37.80 17.51
C VAL A 91 9.28 -37.47 18.30
N ASN A 92 9.10 -37.25 19.61
CA ASN A 92 10.18 -37.08 20.56
C ASN A 92 10.47 -38.44 21.20
N TYR A 93 11.66 -38.99 20.96
CA TYR A 93 12.02 -40.32 21.46
C TYR A 93 13.46 -40.38 21.97
N ARG A 94 13.73 -41.29 22.91
CA ARG A 94 15.02 -41.48 23.59
C ARG A 94 15.76 -42.72 23.07
N LEU A 95 17.07 -42.60 22.92
CA LEU A 95 17.98 -43.66 22.45
C LEU A 95 18.71 -44.41 23.58
N ASP A 96 19.09 -45.68 23.34
CA ASP A 96 19.89 -46.55 24.24
C ASP A 96 21.40 -46.36 24.09
N ALA A 97 21.88 -45.11 24.22
CA ALA A 97 23.31 -44.82 24.20
C ALA A 97 23.76 -44.17 25.52
N PRO A 98 24.84 -44.64 26.17
CA PRO A 98 25.41 -43.95 27.33
C PRO A 98 25.96 -42.60 26.86
N GLN A 99 25.24 -41.52 27.14
CA GLN A 99 25.69 -40.18 26.80
C GLN A 99 26.64 -39.70 27.89
N GLY A 100 27.92 -39.52 27.53
CA GLY A 100 29.00 -39.17 28.46
C GLY A 100 28.88 -37.78 29.10
N ILE A 101 27.85 -37.01 28.77
CA ILE A 101 27.62 -35.66 29.27
C ILE A 101 26.37 -35.67 30.16
N THR A 102 26.58 -35.60 31.48
CA THR A 102 25.51 -35.75 32.49
C THR A 102 25.27 -34.49 33.32
N ASP A 103 26.25 -33.60 33.45
CA ASP A 103 26.09 -32.36 34.20
C ASP A 103 25.48 -31.25 33.34
N VAL A 104 24.20 -30.96 33.61
CA VAL A 104 23.38 -29.93 32.96
C VAL A 104 23.00 -28.81 33.90
N ASN A 105 23.54 -28.81 35.12
CA ASN A 105 23.19 -27.81 36.12
C ASN A 105 23.71 -26.43 35.69
N PRO A 106 23.06 -25.34 36.14
CA PRO A 106 23.58 -23.99 35.99
C PRO A 106 25.03 -23.89 36.49
N GLY A 107 25.92 -23.36 35.66
CA GLY A 107 27.35 -23.25 35.96
C GLY A 107 28.24 -24.39 35.42
N SER A 108 27.66 -25.47 34.88
CA SER A 108 28.43 -26.51 34.17
C SER A 108 28.96 -26.02 32.82
N VAL A 109 30.07 -26.62 32.35
CA VAL A 109 30.66 -26.29 31.04
C VAL A 109 29.66 -26.57 29.92
N THR A 110 28.98 -27.71 29.97
CA THR A 110 27.94 -28.09 29.01
C THR A 110 26.82 -27.06 28.97
N ARG A 111 26.27 -26.69 30.13
CA ARG A 111 25.19 -25.70 30.21
C ARG A 111 25.64 -24.35 29.65
N THR A 112 26.85 -23.91 29.99
CA THR A 112 27.40 -22.64 29.51
C THR A 112 27.54 -22.58 28.00
N VAL A 113 28.04 -23.66 27.37
CA VAL A 113 28.17 -23.75 25.92
C VAL A 113 26.79 -23.76 25.24
N VAL A 114 25.84 -24.54 25.78
CA VAL A 114 24.48 -24.61 25.23
C VAL A 114 23.73 -23.30 25.38
N GLU A 115 23.85 -22.62 26.51
CA GLU A 115 23.25 -21.29 26.74
C GLU A 115 23.82 -20.25 25.77
N SER A 116 25.12 -20.31 25.50
CA SER A 116 25.75 -19.42 24.51
C SER A 116 25.20 -19.67 23.10
N ALA A 117 25.11 -20.93 22.67
CA ALA A 117 24.55 -21.29 21.37
C ALA A 117 23.05 -20.98 21.25
N ALA A 118 22.28 -21.25 22.31
CA ALA A 118 20.86 -20.96 22.38
C ALA A 118 20.57 -19.45 22.33
N ARG A 119 21.47 -18.61 22.87
CA ARG A 119 21.35 -17.16 22.79
C ARG A 119 21.47 -16.65 21.35
N GLU A 120 22.41 -17.18 20.58
CA GLU A 120 22.53 -16.87 19.15
C GLU A 120 21.30 -17.36 18.37
N ILE A 121 20.78 -18.54 18.71
CA ILE A 121 19.59 -19.09 18.05
C ILE A 121 18.31 -18.30 18.41
N ASP A 122 18.13 -17.85 19.65
CA ASP A 122 17.03 -16.95 20.03
C ASP A 122 17.12 -15.62 19.27
N TYR A 123 18.34 -15.09 19.08
CA TYR A 123 18.56 -13.90 18.27
C TYR A 123 18.14 -14.12 16.80
N LEU A 124 18.51 -15.25 16.19
CA LEU A 124 18.06 -15.61 14.85
C LEU A 124 16.53 -15.75 14.76
N TYR A 125 15.90 -16.40 15.75
CA TYR A 125 14.44 -16.50 15.82
C TYR A 125 13.78 -15.12 15.93
N ALA A 126 14.36 -14.19 16.69
CA ALA A 126 13.87 -12.81 16.77
C ALA A 126 14.01 -12.05 15.44
N GLN A 127 15.12 -12.25 14.72
CA GLN A 127 15.29 -11.68 13.38
C GLN A 127 14.28 -12.25 12.38
N MET A 128 14.06 -13.57 12.40
CA MET A 128 13.06 -14.23 11.55
C MET A 128 11.64 -13.76 11.85
N ASP A 129 11.30 -13.58 13.13
CA ASP A 129 10.01 -13.01 13.54
C ASP A 129 9.80 -11.61 12.97
N HIS A 130 10.84 -10.76 13.05
CA HIS A 130 10.80 -9.42 12.47
C HIS A 130 10.62 -9.47 10.94
N VAL A 131 11.30 -10.38 10.24
CA VAL A 131 11.16 -10.56 8.77
C VAL A 131 9.76 -11.07 8.41
N TYR A 132 9.22 -12.00 9.17
CA TYR A 132 7.87 -12.51 8.99
C TYR A 132 6.83 -11.39 9.15
N ASN A 133 6.91 -10.63 10.23
CA ASN A 133 6.01 -9.51 10.51
C ASN A 133 6.21 -8.33 9.53
N ALA A 134 7.37 -8.20 8.89
CA ALA A 134 7.61 -7.21 7.85
C ALA A 134 6.82 -7.46 6.55
N GLY A 135 6.24 -8.66 6.36
CA GLY A 135 5.45 -9.01 5.17
C GLY A 135 3.99 -8.57 5.20
N PHE A 136 3.47 -8.10 6.34
CA PHE A 136 2.06 -7.75 6.48
C PHE A 136 1.86 -6.25 6.67
N ILE A 137 0.84 -5.69 6.01
CA ILE A 137 0.54 -4.26 6.05
C ILE A 137 0.31 -3.75 7.48
N ASP A 138 -0.26 -4.58 8.36
CA ASP A 138 -0.58 -4.22 9.74
C ASP A 138 0.65 -4.11 10.64
N THR A 139 1.65 -4.95 10.42
CA THR A 139 2.82 -5.09 11.30
C THR A 139 4.10 -4.51 10.71
N ALA A 140 4.18 -4.34 9.39
CA ALA A 140 5.35 -3.78 8.72
C ALA A 140 5.58 -2.31 9.11
N THR A 141 6.85 -1.92 9.22
CA THR A 141 7.30 -0.56 9.56
C THR A 141 8.43 -0.10 8.63
N GLY A 142 8.64 1.21 8.55
CA GLY A 142 9.70 1.84 7.76
C GLY A 142 9.72 1.38 6.29
N LYS A 143 10.90 0.99 5.81
CA LYS A 143 11.10 0.54 4.41
C LYS A 143 10.30 -0.70 4.04
N SER A 144 10.07 -1.61 5.01
CA SER A 144 9.27 -2.80 4.74
C SER A 144 7.82 -2.43 4.45
N LEU A 145 7.27 -1.47 5.21
CA LEU A 145 5.92 -0.94 4.95
C LEU A 145 5.86 -0.30 3.56
N ASP A 146 6.86 0.50 3.20
CA ASP A 146 6.94 1.15 1.87
C ASP A 146 6.92 0.12 0.73
N LEU A 147 7.62 -1.01 0.89
CA LEU A 147 7.62 -2.10 -0.09
C LEU A 147 6.25 -2.80 -0.16
N VAL A 148 5.64 -3.11 0.97
CA VAL A 148 4.31 -3.76 1.00
C VAL A 148 3.25 -2.90 0.33
N VAL A 149 3.21 -1.60 0.64
CA VAL A 149 2.20 -0.69 0.08
C VAL A 149 2.48 -0.34 -1.40
N SER A 150 3.72 -0.49 -1.86
CA SER A 150 4.07 -0.26 -3.27
C SER A 150 3.36 -1.22 -4.23
N ILE A 151 2.99 -2.41 -3.78
CA ILE A 151 2.19 -3.39 -4.53
C ILE A 151 0.81 -2.79 -4.89
N LEU A 152 0.28 -1.92 -4.01
CA LEU A 152 -0.99 -1.22 -4.21
C LEU A 152 -0.83 0.08 -5.02
N GLY A 153 0.37 0.37 -5.55
CA GLY A 153 0.67 1.63 -6.23
C GLY A 153 0.73 2.85 -5.29
N VAL A 154 0.83 2.62 -3.98
CA VAL A 154 0.86 3.66 -2.95
C VAL A 154 2.31 3.98 -2.61
N THR A 155 2.71 5.26 -2.67
CA THR A 155 4.04 5.74 -2.24
C THR A 155 3.93 6.68 -1.04
N ARG A 156 4.91 6.64 -0.13
CA ARG A 156 4.97 7.52 1.04
C ARG A 156 5.13 8.98 0.63
N LYS A 157 4.39 9.88 1.29
CA LYS A 157 4.60 11.33 1.13
C LYS A 157 5.86 11.75 1.89
N VAL A 158 6.79 12.37 1.17
CA VAL A 158 8.04 12.89 1.75
C VAL A 158 7.81 14.19 2.51
N ALA A 159 8.74 14.53 3.41
CA ALA A 159 8.73 15.82 4.09
C ALA A 159 8.92 16.96 3.07
N GLU A 160 8.15 18.03 3.22
CA GLU A 160 8.24 19.22 2.37
C GLU A 160 8.90 20.36 3.16
N PRO A 161 9.90 21.06 2.59
CA PRO A 161 10.50 22.21 3.25
C PRO A 161 9.56 23.41 3.26
N ALA A 162 9.65 24.20 4.33
CA ALA A 162 8.95 25.46 4.42
C ALA A 162 9.46 26.43 3.34
N ARG A 163 8.55 27.08 2.62
CA ARG A 163 8.85 28.02 1.53
C ARG A 163 8.06 29.30 1.71
N GLY A 164 8.71 30.44 1.55
CA GLY A 164 8.06 31.75 1.63
C GLY A 164 8.98 32.84 1.11
N ASP A 165 8.65 34.10 1.39
CA ASP A 165 9.45 35.24 0.97
C ASP A 165 10.11 35.93 2.17
N VAL A 166 11.33 36.41 1.97
CA VAL A 166 12.01 37.33 2.89
C VAL A 166 12.31 38.63 2.17
N THR A 167 12.21 39.72 2.90
CA THR A 167 12.59 41.04 2.45
C THR A 167 14.02 41.32 2.91
N PHE A 168 14.94 41.48 1.97
CA PHE A 168 16.24 42.08 2.24
C PHE A 168 16.12 43.58 2.05
N ALA A 169 16.67 44.37 2.97
CA ALA A 169 16.50 45.81 2.94
C ALA A 169 17.71 46.57 3.50
N ARG A 170 17.75 47.85 3.15
CA ARG A 170 18.68 48.84 3.68
C ARG A 170 17.99 50.18 3.88
N VAL A 171 18.33 50.87 4.95
CA VAL A 171 17.81 52.19 5.31
C VAL A 171 18.57 53.29 4.56
N GLY A 172 19.90 53.18 4.45
CA GLY A 172 20.72 54.17 3.73
C GLY A 172 20.66 54.01 2.22
N GLU A 173 20.96 55.08 1.46
CA GLU A 173 21.07 55.00 0.01
C GLU A 173 22.30 54.18 -0.44
N PRO A 174 22.21 53.39 -1.52
CA PRO A 174 23.37 52.78 -2.15
C PRO A 174 24.46 53.78 -2.52
N LYS A 175 25.68 53.28 -2.64
CA LYS A 175 26.80 54.11 -3.08
C LYS A 175 26.51 54.65 -4.47
N GLU A 176 26.96 55.88 -4.69
CA GLU A 176 26.81 56.56 -5.96
C GLU A 176 27.96 56.15 -6.90
N VAL A 177 27.60 55.68 -8.09
CA VAL A 177 28.55 55.36 -9.17
C VAL A 177 28.33 56.35 -10.30
N GLU A 178 29.40 56.99 -10.74
CA GLU A 178 29.35 57.88 -11.91
C GLU A 178 29.51 57.07 -13.19
N VAL A 179 28.56 57.23 -14.11
CA VAL A 179 28.66 56.73 -15.48
C VAL A 179 29.08 57.91 -16.33
N SER A 180 30.35 57.88 -16.74
CA SER A 180 30.88 58.85 -17.69
C SER A 180 30.50 58.43 -19.11
N ARG A 181 29.73 59.29 -19.79
CA ARG A 181 29.61 59.34 -21.25
C ARG A 181 28.81 58.20 -21.91
N GLU A 182 27.58 57.97 -21.45
CA GLU A 182 26.60 57.11 -22.16
C GLU A 182 26.17 57.74 -23.49
N ALA A 183 26.40 57.05 -24.60
CA ALA A 183 26.08 57.56 -25.93
C ALA A 183 24.68 57.13 -26.39
N HIS A 184 23.93 58.08 -26.94
CA HIS A 184 22.66 57.88 -27.63
C HIS A 184 22.71 58.49 -29.03
N VAL A 185 22.12 57.79 -30.00
CA VAL A 185 21.93 58.29 -31.36
C VAL A 185 20.64 59.09 -31.38
N TYR A 186 20.72 60.33 -31.86
CA TYR A 186 19.56 61.18 -32.05
C TYR A 186 18.87 60.85 -33.38
N ASP A 187 17.63 60.39 -33.30
CA ASP A 187 16.80 59.97 -34.44
C ASP A 187 15.49 60.77 -34.52
N THR A 188 15.51 62.03 -34.09
CA THR A 188 14.36 62.97 -34.00
C THR A 188 13.26 62.61 -33.01
N LYS A 189 13.38 61.48 -32.29
CA LYS A 189 12.47 61.17 -31.18
C LYS A 189 12.55 62.24 -30.11
N GLU A 190 11.42 62.49 -29.46
CA GLU A 190 11.34 63.41 -28.33
C GLU A 190 11.85 62.78 -27.04
N LYS A 191 11.77 61.44 -26.93
CA LYS A 191 12.05 60.69 -25.70
C LYS A 191 13.11 59.62 -25.92
N TYR A 192 14.05 59.52 -24.99
CA TYR A 192 15.12 58.53 -24.96
C TYR A 192 15.20 57.88 -23.59
N ARG A 193 15.19 56.55 -23.57
CA ARG A 193 15.37 55.78 -22.34
C ARG A 193 16.86 55.52 -22.12
N LEU A 194 17.33 55.90 -20.94
CA LEU A 194 18.70 55.67 -20.47
C LEU A 194 18.88 54.18 -20.16
N ARG A 195 20.11 53.67 -20.35
CA ARG A 195 20.41 52.24 -20.21
C ARG A 195 20.20 51.74 -18.79
N ASP A 196 20.48 52.59 -17.81
CA ASP A 196 20.36 52.25 -16.40
C ASP A 196 19.04 52.79 -15.80
N PRO A 197 18.24 51.93 -15.15
CA PRO A 197 17.02 52.37 -14.49
C PRO A 197 17.26 53.04 -13.13
N MET A 198 18.45 52.91 -12.52
CA MET A 198 18.75 53.37 -11.15
C MET A 198 19.44 54.75 -11.11
N ILE A 199 19.00 55.67 -11.95
CA ILE A 199 19.61 57.01 -12.05
C ILE A 199 19.22 57.85 -10.83
N LYS A 200 20.24 58.43 -10.20
CA LYS A 200 20.08 59.40 -9.11
C LYS A 200 19.97 60.82 -9.66
N ALA A 201 20.93 61.22 -10.48
CA ALA A 201 20.95 62.54 -11.10
C ALA A 201 21.76 62.54 -12.41
N VAL A 202 21.28 63.23 -13.43
CA VAL A 202 22.09 63.50 -14.62
C VAL A 202 22.91 64.77 -14.40
N LYS A 203 24.22 64.64 -14.54
CA LYS A 203 25.19 65.72 -14.28
C LYS A 203 25.41 66.57 -15.52
N LYS A 204 25.49 65.93 -16.70
CA LYS A 204 25.82 66.60 -17.96
C LYS A 204 25.16 65.90 -19.13
N VAL A 205 24.63 66.68 -20.07
CA VAL A 205 24.20 66.19 -21.39
C VAL A 205 24.91 67.02 -22.45
N GLU A 206 25.70 66.39 -23.31
CA GLU A 206 26.53 67.07 -24.30
C GLU A 206 26.40 66.45 -25.69
N GLY A 207 26.49 67.26 -26.74
CA GLY A 207 26.41 66.79 -28.12
C GLY A 207 26.73 67.91 -29.09
N THR A 208 26.61 67.64 -30.39
CA THR A 208 26.84 68.66 -31.42
C THR A 208 25.51 69.31 -31.80
N SER A 209 25.44 70.64 -31.74
CA SER A 209 24.27 71.45 -32.14
C SER A 209 24.76 72.70 -32.87
N GLY A 210 24.37 72.88 -34.13
CA GLY A 210 24.82 74.00 -34.96
C GLY A 210 26.31 73.92 -35.32
N GLY A 211 26.85 72.72 -35.48
CA GLY A 211 28.28 72.48 -35.77
C GLY A 211 29.24 72.69 -34.59
N VAL A 212 28.74 73.02 -33.39
CA VAL A 212 29.54 73.27 -32.18
C VAL A 212 29.18 72.28 -31.07
N GLN A 213 30.20 71.84 -30.33
CA GLN A 213 30.01 71.02 -29.12
C GLN A 213 29.26 71.85 -28.07
N THR A 214 28.06 71.39 -27.71
CA THR A 214 27.12 72.10 -26.85
C THR A 214 26.75 71.23 -25.66
N GLU A 215 26.80 71.83 -24.47
CA GLU A 215 26.15 71.29 -23.28
C GLU A 215 24.70 71.79 -23.22
N PHE A 216 23.77 70.84 -23.14
CA PHE A 216 22.35 71.11 -23.09
C PHE A 216 21.93 71.40 -21.64
N ALA A 217 21.02 72.34 -21.44
CA ALA A 217 20.57 72.74 -20.12
C ALA A 217 19.25 72.04 -19.73
N GLN A 218 19.23 71.39 -18.56
CA GLN A 218 18.01 70.81 -18.01
C GLN A 218 16.96 71.90 -17.71
N GLY A 219 15.69 71.64 -18.05
CA GLY A 219 14.58 72.59 -17.92
C GLY A 219 14.45 73.58 -19.08
N LYS A 220 15.46 73.71 -19.94
CA LYS A 220 15.43 74.55 -21.15
C LYS A 220 15.53 73.74 -22.43
N ASP A 221 16.53 72.86 -22.52
CA ASP A 221 16.80 72.03 -23.69
C ASP A 221 16.19 70.63 -23.52
N TYR A 222 16.24 70.05 -22.32
CA TYR A 222 15.67 68.73 -22.01
C TYR A 222 15.08 68.66 -20.60
N SER A 223 14.25 67.68 -20.32
CA SER A 223 13.78 67.28 -18.99
C SER A 223 14.05 65.80 -18.73
N ILE A 224 14.09 65.40 -17.46
CA ILE A 224 14.35 64.02 -17.05
C ILE A 224 13.26 63.58 -16.08
N SER A 225 12.73 62.39 -16.32
CA SER A 225 11.81 61.71 -15.42
C SER A 225 12.26 60.26 -15.26
N GLY A 226 12.81 59.92 -14.09
CA GLY A 226 13.42 58.61 -13.85
C GLY A 226 14.56 58.33 -14.83
N SER A 227 14.42 57.28 -15.64
CA SER A 227 15.37 56.91 -16.69
C SER A 227 14.97 57.37 -18.09
N GLU A 228 14.04 58.31 -18.21
CA GLU A 228 13.61 58.89 -19.49
C GLU A 228 14.06 60.34 -19.62
N LEU A 229 14.82 60.63 -20.68
CA LEU A 229 15.15 61.99 -21.11
C LEU A 229 14.15 62.41 -22.18
N SER A 230 13.55 63.59 -22.02
CA SER A 230 12.64 64.21 -22.99
C SER A 230 13.21 65.54 -23.49
N TRP A 231 13.37 65.71 -24.79
CA TRP A 231 13.77 66.98 -25.40
C TRP A 231 12.59 67.97 -25.39
N LEU A 232 12.84 69.19 -24.95
CA LEU A 232 11.79 70.22 -24.83
C LEU A 232 11.52 70.90 -26.18
N GLU A 233 10.31 71.42 -26.35
CA GLU A 233 9.91 72.21 -27.51
C GLU A 233 10.60 73.59 -27.47
N GLY A 234 11.26 74.00 -28.56
CA GLY A 234 12.04 75.24 -28.63
C GLY A 234 13.44 75.19 -27.99
N GLY A 235 13.83 74.05 -27.38
CA GLY A 235 15.17 73.81 -26.86
C GLY A 235 16.20 73.45 -27.94
N ARG A 236 17.49 73.62 -27.65
CA ARG A 236 18.58 73.15 -28.54
C ARG A 236 18.61 71.62 -28.57
N ARG A 237 18.88 71.03 -29.74
CA ARG A 237 18.85 69.57 -29.95
C ARG A 237 20.15 69.08 -30.59
N PRO A 238 20.56 67.84 -30.31
CA PRO A 238 21.74 67.23 -30.93
C PRO A 238 21.48 66.90 -32.41
N GLU A 239 22.52 66.95 -33.24
CA GLU A 239 22.42 66.65 -34.68
C GLU A 239 22.50 65.16 -35.00
N LYS A 240 23.35 64.42 -34.27
CA LYS A 240 23.62 62.98 -34.53
C LYS A 240 23.72 62.15 -33.26
N MET A 241 24.59 62.54 -32.35
CA MET A 241 24.82 61.83 -31.09
C MET A 241 24.82 62.81 -29.94
N PHE A 242 24.34 62.34 -28.79
CA PHE A 242 24.51 63.01 -27.51
C PHE A 242 25.04 62.02 -26.49
N TYR A 243 25.78 62.55 -25.53
CA TYR A 243 26.42 61.82 -24.45
C TYR A 243 25.86 62.32 -23.13
N LEU A 244 25.59 61.39 -22.22
CA LEU A 244 25.18 61.71 -20.87
C LEU A 244 26.27 61.30 -19.89
N THR A 245 26.55 62.20 -18.95
CA THR A 245 27.23 61.86 -17.71
C THR A 245 26.22 61.96 -16.60
N TYR A 246 26.05 60.88 -15.85
CA TYR A 246 25.08 60.80 -14.78
C TYR A 246 25.61 59.99 -13.62
N SER A 247 25.01 60.18 -12.46
CA SER A 247 25.23 59.31 -11.33
C SER A 247 24.04 58.39 -11.11
N LYS A 248 24.37 57.15 -10.78
CA LYS A 248 23.41 56.10 -10.48
C LYS A 248 23.70 55.48 -9.13
N TYR A 249 22.71 54.80 -8.58
CA TYR A 249 22.91 53.93 -7.43
C TYR A 249 23.62 52.64 -7.86
N GLU A 250 24.56 52.18 -7.03
CA GLU A 250 25.18 50.86 -7.18
C GLU A 250 24.10 49.77 -7.12
N GLU A 251 24.08 48.89 -8.12
CA GLU A 251 23.17 47.74 -8.14
C GLU A 251 23.63 46.70 -7.11
N ILE A 252 22.77 46.42 -6.13
CA ILE A 252 23.05 45.44 -5.08
C ILE A 252 22.20 44.21 -5.35
N ARG A 253 22.88 43.08 -5.58
CA ARG A 253 22.26 41.80 -5.88
C ARG A 253 22.35 40.86 -4.69
N ILE A 254 21.27 40.15 -4.44
CA ILE A 254 21.15 39.03 -3.52
C ILE A 254 21.27 37.76 -4.37
N PRO A 255 22.39 37.02 -4.32
CA PRO A 255 22.55 35.79 -5.08
C PRO A 255 21.58 34.70 -4.65
N VAL A 256 21.37 33.71 -5.52
CA VAL A 256 20.81 32.40 -5.12
C VAL A 256 21.70 31.74 -4.07
N ASP A 257 21.11 30.88 -3.24
CA ASP A 257 21.77 30.19 -2.11
C ASP A 257 22.32 31.13 -1.01
N THR A 258 21.89 32.38 -0.97
CA THR A 258 22.15 33.29 0.16
C THR A 258 21.45 32.75 1.41
N ARG A 259 22.20 32.60 2.50
CA ARG A 259 21.68 32.04 3.77
C ARG A 259 21.11 33.11 4.68
N VAL A 260 19.91 32.84 5.19
CA VAL A 260 19.23 33.63 6.22
C VAL A 260 18.73 32.70 7.32
N SER A 261 18.59 33.22 8.54
CA SER A 261 18.16 32.39 9.66
C SER A 261 17.37 33.15 10.70
N THR A 262 16.70 32.40 11.57
CA THR A 262 16.20 32.93 12.83
C THR A 262 17.35 33.19 13.81
N TYR A 263 17.11 34.07 14.78
CA TYR A 263 17.98 34.18 15.95
C TYR A 263 17.61 33.13 17.01
N SER A 264 18.60 32.42 17.54
CA SER A 264 18.42 31.60 18.74
C SER A 264 19.72 31.50 19.53
N ALA A 265 19.63 31.49 20.86
CA ALA A 265 20.79 31.29 21.73
C ALA A 265 21.33 29.85 21.69
N ARG A 266 20.53 28.88 21.25
CA ARG A 266 20.93 27.48 21.10
C ARG A 266 21.06 27.16 19.61
N ALA A 267 22.24 26.70 19.18
CA ALA A 267 22.51 26.39 17.78
C ALA A 267 21.49 25.41 17.16
N GLY A 268 21.03 24.41 17.93
CA GLY A 268 20.03 23.43 17.46
C GLY A 268 18.64 23.99 17.17
N ASN A 269 18.33 25.21 17.61
CA ASN A 269 17.03 25.86 17.39
C ASN A 269 17.08 26.91 16.26
N VAL A 270 18.25 27.11 15.64
CA VAL A 270 18.42 28.03 14.53
C VAL A 270 17.82 27.39 13.28
N LYS A 271 16.84 28.06 12.70
CA LYS A 271 16.21 27.62 11.44
C LYS A 271 16.89 28.36 10.30
N VAL A 272 17.47 27.61 9.38
CA VAL A 272 18.26 28.14 8.27
C VAL A 272 17.51 27.96 6.95
N PHE A 273 17.49 29.03 6.17
CA PHE A 273 16.87 29.08 4.86
C PHE A 273 17.89 29.57 3.83
N ARG A 274 17.62 29.27 2.57
CA ARG A 274 18.40 29.72 1.43
C ARG A 274 17.50 30.39 0.39
N THR A 275 18.00 31.41 -0.28
CA THR A 275 17.30 32.04 -1.41
C THR A 275 17.24 31.09 -2.60
N THR A 276 16.10 31.02 -3.28
CA THR A 276 15.90 30.13 -4.44
C THR A 276 16.04 30.85 -5.78
N ARG A 277 16.13 32.18 -5.76
CA ARG A 277 16.40 33.02 -6.93
C ARG A 277 17.27 34.21 -6.56
N GLU A 278 17.92 34.78 -7.57
CA GLU A 278 18.58 36.08 -7.47
C GLU A 278 17.55 37.22 -7.46
N ALA A 279 17.85 38.30 -6.74
CA ALA A 279 17.08 39.55 -6.80
C ALA A 279 18.01 40.77 -6.63
N ALA A 280 17.62 41.91 -7.18
CA ALA A 280 18.29 43.19 -6.95
C ALA A 280 17.43 44.08 -6.03
N LEU A 281 18.07 44.85 -5.16
CA LEU A 281 17.38 45.88 -4.39
C LEU A 281 16.75 46.91 -5.32
N VAL A 282 15.47 47.23 -5.09
CA VAL A 282 14.77 48.30 -5.79
C VAL A 282 14.26 49.33 -4.78
N ARG A 283 14.13 50.57 -5.25
CA ARG A 283 13.56 51.64 -4.43
C ARG A 283 12.03 51.52 -4.44
N ASN A 284 11.43 51.30 -3.29
CA ASN A 284 9.98 51.24 -3.14
C ASN A 284 9.35 52.64 -3.13
N ALA A 285 8.01 52.69 -3.12
CA ALA A 285 7.25 53.95 -3.14
C ALA A 285 7.50 54.83 -1.89
N GLU A 286 7.89 54.23 -0.78
CA GLU A 286 8.22 54.92 0.48
C GLU A 286 9.67 55.43 0.52
N GLY A 287 10.45 55.13 -0.54
CA GLY A 287 11.84 55.57 -0.67
C GLY A 287 12.87 54.64 -0.02
N HIS A 288 12.44 53.51 0.55
CA HIS A 288 13.31 52.46 1.08
C HIS A 288 13.81 51.54 -0.03
N TRP A 289 14.99 50.95 0.18
CA TRP A 289 15.56 49.97 -0.74
C TRP A 289 15.29 48.58 -0.20
N GLU A 290 14.50 47.80 -0.94
CA GLU A 290 14.13 46.46 -0.55
C GLU A 290 14.05 45.49 -1.73
N ALA A 291 14.13 44.20 -1.44
CA ALA A 291 13.93 43.11 -2.38
C ALA A 291 13.25 41.93 -1.69
N ASP A 292 12.09 41.52 -2.22
CA ASP A 292 11.40 40.31 -1.78
C ASP A 292 11.93 39.09 -2.54
N VAL A 293 12.55 38.18 -1.79
CA VAL A 293 13.25 37.02 -2.33
C VAL A 293 12.64 35.73 -1.75
N PRO A 294 12.20 34.79 -2.59
CA PRO A 294 11.73 33.50 -2.16
C PRO A 294 12.88 32.70 -1.55
N ILE A 295 12.54 32.02 -0.47
CA ILE A 295 13.43 31.19 0.32
C ILE A 295 12.83 29.80 0.52
N GLU A 296 13.73 28.85 0.76
CA GLU A 296 13.41 27.47 1.12
C GLU A 296 14.20 27.10 2.38
N ALA A 297 13.53 26.47 3.34
CA ALA A 297 14.18 25.92 4.52
C ALA A 297 15.18 24.83 4.13
N MET A 298 16.39 24.85 4.70
CA MET A 298 17.39 23.82 4.40
C MET A 298 17.04 22.45 4.99
N SER A 299 16.27 22.44 6.08
CA SER A 299 15.72 21.21 6.67
C SER A 299 14.24 21.09 6.29
N PRO A 300 13.82 20.00 5.64
CA PRO A 300 12.41 19.74 5.37
C PRO A 300 11.64 19.43 6.66
N GLY A 301 10.33 19.62 6.68
CA GLY A 301 9.50 19.41 7.88
C GLY A 301 8.88 20.67 8.45
N LYS A 302 8.05 20.50 9.48
CA LYS A 302 7.43 21.58 10.26
C LYS A 302 8.45 22.35 11.08
N GLU A 303 9.64 21.79 11.32
CA GLU A 303 10.73 22.50 11.98
C GLU A 303 11.13 23.78 11.24
N GLY A 304 10.98 23.82 9.91
CA GLY A 304 11.20 25.02 9.10
C GLY A 304 10.15 26.12 9.27
N ASN A 305 9.05 25.88 9.97
CA ASN A 305 7.95 26.84 10.09
C ASN A 305 8.30 28.00 11.01
N VAL A 306 8.02 29.23 10.58
CA VAL A 306 8.37 30.47 11.31
C VAL A 306 7.25 31.50 11.20
N PHE A 307 7.05 32.28 12.25
CA PHE A 307 6.14 33.42 12.24
C PHE A 307 6.82 34.64 11.60
N ALA A 308 6.03 35.61 11.16
CA ALA A 308 6.49 36.92 10.71
C ALA A 308 7.50 37.53 11.69
N GLY A 309 8.57 38.13 11.15
CA GLY A 309 9.65 38.74 11.91
C GLY A 309 10.69 37.79 12.51
N SER A 310 10.50 36.48 12.42
CA SER A 310 11.42 35.50 13.02
C SER A 310 12.76 35.39 12.28
N ILE A 311 12.76 35.51 10.94
CA ILE A 311 13.98 35.46 10.13
C ILE A 311 14.59 36.86 10.12
N ASN A 312 15.65 37.06 10.90
CA ASN A 312 16.28 38.36 11.08
C ASN A 312 17.82 38.34 11.13
N VAL A 313 18.43 37.18 10.85
CA VAL A 313 19.89 37.01 10.87
C VAL A 313 20.39 36.63 9.48
N MET A 314 21.47 37.26 9.04
CA MET A 314 22.27 36.84 7.89
C MET A 314 23.62 36.29 8.41
N PRO A 315 23.79 34.95 8.52
CA PRO A 315 25.05 34.39 9.00
C PRO A 315 26.27 34.81 8.18
N LYS A 316 26.07 35.00 6.86
CA LYS A 316 27.04 35.63 5.96
C LYS A 316 26.36 36.84 5.30
N PRO A 317 26.56 38.06 5.82
CA PRO A 317 25.94 39.26 5.28
C PRO A 317 26.27 39.47 3.80
N VAL A 318 25.26 39.88 3.03
CA VAL A 318 25.43 40.33 1.64
C VAL A 318 25.88 41.79 1.68
N MET A 319 26.95 42.13 0.93
CA MET A 319 27.44 43.50 0.90
C MET A 319 26.36 44.47 0.42
N GLY A 320 26.17 45.56 1.16
CA GLY A 320 25.17 46.58 0.84
C GLY A 320 23.75 46.30 1.36
N ILE A 321 23.51 45.15 2.01
CA ILE A 321 22.26 44.86 2.73
C ILE A 321 22.46 45.11 4.23
N GLU A 322 21.48 45.74 4.89
CA GLU A 322 21.56 46.05 6.32
C GLU A 322 20.78 45.06 7.18
N TYR A 323 19.59 44.64 6.74
CA TYR A 323 18.78 43.67 7.47
C TYR A 323 17.96 42.77 6.55
N VAL A 324 17.47 41.68 7.11
CA VAL A 324 16.51 40.77 6.49
C VAL A 324 15.33 40.58 7.42
N ILE A 325 14.12 40.46 6.85
CA ILE A 325 12.92 40.17 7.62
C ILE A 325 11.92 39.35 6.79
N ASN A 326 11.26 38.36 7.37
CA ASN A 326 10.06 37.78 6.77
C ASN A 326 8.83 38.58 7.20
N LYS A 327 8.13 39.24 6.27
CA LYS A 327 6.94 40.05 6.56
C LYS A 327 5.68 39.22 6.88
N LYS A 328 5.68 37.94 6.50
CA LYS A 328 4.55 37.01 6.66
C LYS A 328 5.00 35.70 7.33
N ASP A 329 4.03 34.99 7.88
CA ASP A 329 4.22 33.64 8.42
C ASP A 329 4.56 32.65 7.29
N ILE A 330 5.44 31.70 7.60
CA ILE A 330 5.83 30.60 6.71
C ILE A 330 5.54 29.30 7.46
N LEU A 331 4.34 28.72 7.22
CA LEU A 331 3.83 27.55 7.97
C LEU A 331 3.55 26.32 7.08
N ASN A 332 4.07 26.32 5.86
CA ASN A 332 3.82 25.30 4.83
C ASN A 332 4.83 24.15 4.84
N GLY A 333 5.81 24.13 5.75
CA GLY A 333 6.66 22.96 5.98
C GLY A 333 5.84 21.81 6.55
N ARG A 334 6.01 20.61 5.99
CA ARG A 334 5.24 19.42 6.35
C ARG A 334 6.18 18.26 6.65
N GLU A 335 5.85 17.51 7.69
CA GLU A 335 6.54 16.26 8.02
C GLU A 335 6.30 15.20 6.96
N ALA A 336 7.22 14.24 6.89
CA ALA A 336 6.98 13.02 6.15
C ALA A 336 5.79 12.27 6.75
N GLU A 337 5.05 11.57 5.91
CA GLU A 337 3.93 10.73 6.35
C GLU A 337 4.44 9.61 7.26
N SER A 338 3.81 9.47 8.41
CA SER A 338 4.14 8.43 9.39
C SER A 338 3.71 7.03 8.91
N ASP A 339 4.27 5.98 9.51
CA ASP A 339 3.87 4.61 9.20
C ASP A 339 2.37 4.36 9.44
N THR A 340 1.81 4.97 10.48
CA THR A 340 0.39 4.86 10.79
C THR A 340 -0.47 5.50 9.71
N GLU A 341 -0.13 6.72 9.28
CA GLU A 341 -0.87 7.42 8.22
C GLU A 341 -0.77 6.70 6.88
N LEU A 342 0.44 6.22 6.52
CA LEU A 342 0.66 5.46 5.29
C LEU A 342 -0.14 4.16 5.29
N ARG A 343 -0.14 3.43 6.40
CA ARG A 343 -0.91 2.18 6.57
C ARG A 343 -2.41 2.42 6.39
N GLU A 344 -2.96 3.43 7.05
CA GLU A 344 -4.38 3.76 6.94
C GLU A 344 -4.75 4.18 5.50
N ARG A 345 -3.89 4.97 4.84
CA ARG A 345 -4.11 5.35 3.44
C ARG A 345 -4.02 4.16 2.49
N ALA A 346 -3.08 3.24 2.72
CA ALA A 346 -2.92 2.03 1.92
C ALA A 346 -4.09 1.06 2.09
N LYS A 347 -4.61 0.90 3.32
CA LYS A 347 -5.85 0.12 3.57
C LYS A 347 -7.04 0.69 2.82
N ARG A 348 -7.24 2.01 2.88
CA ARG A 348 -8.30 2.68 2.11
C ARG A 348 -8.11 2.51 0.61
N ALA A 349 -6.88 2.54 0.11
CA ALA A 349 -6.60 2.30 -1.30
C ALA A 349 -6.96 0.86 -1.72
N LEU A 350 -6.65 -0.13 -0.88
CA LEU A 350 -7.07 -1.52 -1.08
C LEU A 350 -8.59 -1.67 -1.08
N GLU A 351 -9.28 -1.05 -0.12
CA GLU A 351 -10.74 -1.03 -0.04
C GLU A 351 -11.37 -0.38 -1.28
N MET A 352 -10.82 0.73 -1.77
CA MET A 352 -11.30 1.40 -2.98
C MET A 352 -11.04 0.56 -4.24
N ALA A 353 -9.87 -0.06 -4.36
CA ALA A 353 -9.54 -0.94 -5.49
C ALA A 353 -10.44 -2.18 -5.53
N GLY A 354 -10.94 -2.62 -4.38
CA GLY A 354 -11.88 -3.72 -4.24
C GLY A 354 -13.36 -3.36 -4.40
N LYS A 355 -13.73 -2.10 -4.66
CA LYS A 355 -15.13 -1.63 -4.81
C LYS A 355 -15.43 -1.14 -6.23
N ALA A 356 -16.71 -0.99 -6.56
CA ALA A 356 -17.17 -0.41 -7.83
C ALA A 356 -16.82 -1.16 -9.14
N THR A 357 -16.49 -2.45 -9.07
CA THR A 357 -16.42 -3.33 -10.26
C THR A 357 -17.47 -4.44 -10.21
N LEU A 358 -17.80 -5.06 -11.36
CA LEU A 358 -18.72 -6.22 -11.41
C LEU A 358 -18.22 -7.37 -10.53
N ASN A 359 -16.90 -7.63 -10.57
CA ASN A 359 -16.27 -8.67 -9.75
C ASN A 359 -16.30 -8.34 -8.26
N SER A 360 -16.17 -7.05 -7.90
CA SER A 360 -16.31 -6.58 -6.52
C SER A 360 -17.70 -6.85 -5.97
N LEU A 361 -18.74 -6.51 -6.75
CA LEU A 361 -20.13 -6.76 -6.37
C LEU A 361 -20.41 -8.27 -6.24
N LYS A 362 -19.92 -9.07 -7.21
CA LYS A 362 -20.03 -10.53 -7.16
C LYS A 362 -19.40 -11.10 -5.89
N ALA A 363 -18.12 -10.82 -5.66
CA ALA A 363 -17.36 -11.36 -4.53
C ALA A 363 -17.92 -10.87 -3.18
N ALA A 364 -18.40 -9.63 -3.10
CA ALA A 364 -19.00 -9.09 -1.89
C ALA A 364 -20.28 -9.85 -1.51
N VAL A 365 -21.15 -10.14 -2.49
CA VAL A 365 -22.37 -10.92 -2.24
C VAL A 365 -22.05 -12.39 -1.94
N GLU A 366 -21.09 -13.01 -2.64
CA GLU A 366 -20.62 -14.37 -2.35
C GLU A 366 -20.04 -14.52 -0.93
N GLY A 367 -19.49 -13.44 -0.36
CA GLY A 367 -18.95 -13.41 1.00
C GLY A 367 -20.01 -13.34 2.11
N VAL A 368 -21.29 -13.09 1.78
CA VAL A 368 -22.36 -13.02 2.78
C VAL A 368 -22.68 -14.41 3.33
N LYS A 369 -22.80 -14.52 4.65
CA LYS A 369 -23.03 -15.81 5.30
C LYS A 369 -24.34 -16.43 4.82
N GLY A 370 -24.26 -17.67 4.36
CA GLY A 370 -25.42 -18.44 3.91
C GLY A 370 -25.78 -18.26 2.44
N VAL A 371 -25.10 -17.37 1.71
CA VAL A 371 -25.15 -17.38 0.23
C VAL A 371 -24.53 -18.69 -0.27
N ILE A 372 -25.20 -19.32 -1.22
CA ILE A 372 -24.84 -20.63 -1.76
C ILE A 372 -24.67 -20.55 -3.27
N GLY A 373 -23.67 -21.25 -3.78
CA GLY A 373 -23.37 -21.31 -5.22
C GLY A 373 -22.75 -20.02 -5.75
N GLU A 374 -22.67 -19.93 -7.08
CA GLU A 374 -22.13 -18.77 -7.78
C GLU A 374 -23.17 -17.64 -7.87
N VAL A 375 -22.74 -16.41 -7.60
CA VAL A 375 -23.58 -15.22 -7.81
C VAL A 375 -23.48 -14.76 -9.26
N LYS A 376 -24.61 -14.58 -9.94
CA LYS A 376 -24.65 -14.04 -11.30
C LYS A 376 -24.78 -12.53 -11.25
N VAL A 377 -23.96 -11.84 -12.04
CA VAL A 377 -23.97 -10.38 -12.18
C VAL A 377 -24.08 -10.04 -13.65
N VAL A 378 -25.09 -9.25 -14.01
CA VAL A 378 -25.34 -8.78 -15.38
C VAL A 378 -25.20 -7.27 -15.40
N ASP A 379 -24.25 -6.79 -16.19
CA ASP A 379 -24.10 -5.36 -16.47
C ASP A 379 -25.07 -4.95 -17.57
N GLN A 380 -25.73 -3.81 -17.37
CA GLN A 380 -26.71 -3.26 -18.32
C GLN A 380 -27.79 -4.27 -18.72
N PRO A 381 -28.59 -4.77 -17.77
CA PRO A 381 -29.74 -5.59 -18.12
C PRO A 381 -30.61 -4.80 -19.12
N ASP A 382 -31.08 -5.50 -20.16
CA ASP A 382 -31.84 -4.91 -21.27
C ASP A 382 -31.11 -3.78 -22.04
N GLY A 383 -29.78 -3.70 -21.90
CA GLY A 383 -28.95 -2.68 -22.55
C GLY A 383 -29.05 -1.29 -21.91
N ILE A 384 -29.55 -1.18 -20.67
CA ILE A 384 -29.73 0.09 -19.97
C ILE A 384 -28.46 0.43 -19.16
N PRO A 385 -27.70 1.48 -19.52
CA PRO A 385 -26.51 1.87 -18.77
C PRO A 385 -26.84 2.32 -17.35
N GLY A 386 -25.98 1.97 -16.39
CA GLY A 386 -26.12 2.38 -14.99
C GLY A 386 -27.02 1.49 -14.14
N ILE A 387 -27.54 0.39 -14.69
CA ILE A 387 -28.23 -0.66 -13.94
C ILE A 387 -27.35 -1.92 -13.94
N ILE A 388 -27.26 -2.57 -12.79
CA ILE A 388 -26.63 -3.89 -12.63
C ILE A 388 -27.67 -4.83 -12.02
N LYS A 389 -27.88 -6.01 -12.60
CA LYS A 389 -28.73 -7.06 -12.02
C LYS A 389 -27.85 -8.10 -11.33
N ILE A 390 -28.15 -8.41 -10.07
CA ILE A 390 -27.47 -9.44 -9.27
C ILE A 390 -28.47 -10.52 -8.88
N ILE A 391 -28.08 -11.77 -9.10
CA ILE A 391 -28.89 -12.95 -8.79
C ILE A 391 -28.10 -13.86 -7.86
N ALA A 392 -28.65 -14.12 -6.67
CA ALA A 392 -28.01 -14.99 -5.68
C ALA A 392 -29.01 -15.89 -4.95
N SER A 393 -28.56 -17.10 -4.60
CA SER A 393 -29.31 -18.06 -3.77
C SER A 393 -28.81 -18.05 -2.32
N GLY A 394 -29.71 -18.25 -1.35
CA GLY A 394 -29.36 -18.29 0.08
C GLY A 394 -28.97 -16.94 0.70
N GLY A 395 -28.62 -16.94 1.97
CA GLY A 395 -28.21 -15.74 2.72
C GLY A 395 -29.37 -14.82 3.10
N ASP A 396 -29.15 -13.99 4.12
CA ASP A 396 -30.12 -12.97 4.54
C ASP A 396 -30.19 -11.83 3.52
N GLU A 397 -31.40 -11.49 3.09
CA GLU A 397 -31.62 -10.49 2.03
C GLU A 397 -31.22 -9.08 2.48
N ASN A 398 -31.44 -8.70 3.74
CA ASN A 398 -31.07 -7.38 4.23
C ASN A 398 -29.55 -7.22 4.32
N GLU A 399 -28.85 -8.28 4.73
CA GLU A 399 -27.39 -8.31 4.74
C GLU A 399 -26.82 -8.17 3.32
N ILE A 400 -27.37 -8.92 2.35
CA ILE A 400 -26.98 -8.83 0.94
C ILE A 400 -27.20 -7.43 0.38
N LEU A 401 -28.39 -6.85 0.59
CA LEU A 401 -28.71 -5.49 0.11
C LEU A 401 -27.78 -4.43 0.70
N ARG A 402 -27.42 -4.57 1.99
CA ARG A 402 -26.45 -3.68 2.64
C ARG A 402 -25.06 -3.80 2.02
N VAL A 403 -24.58 -5.02 1.80
CA VAL A 403 -23.25 -5.26 1.20
C VAL A 403 -23.18 -4.72 -0.23
N ILE A 404 -24.25 -4.88 -1.01
CA ILE A 404 -24.40 -4.29 -2.34
C ILE A 404 -24.29 -2.76 -2.26
N GLU A 405 -25.03 -2.13 -1.34
CA GLU A 405 -25.02 -0.68 -1.15
C GLU A 405 -23.63 -0.16 -0.76
N ASP A 406 -22.93 -0.86 0.13
CA ASP A 406 -21.58 -0.50 0.59
C ASP A 406 -20.49 -0.69 -0.49
N THR A 407 -20.79 -1.44 -1.55
CA THR A 407 -19.83 -1.84 -2.60
C THR A 407 -20.09 -1.15 -3.95
N ARG A 408 -21.34 -0.79 -4.26
CA ARG A 408 -21.71 -0.18 -5.54
C ARG A 408 -21.12 1.22 -5.70
N ALA A 409 -20.92 1.63 -6.95
CA ALA A 409 -20.55 3.01 -7.26
C ALA A 409 -21.75 3.95 -7.09
N ALA A 410 -21.47 5.19 -6.70
CA ALA A 410 -22.48 6.25 -6.72
C ALA A 410 -23.06 6.40 -8.13
N GLY A 411 -24.40 6.51 -8.23
CA GLY A 411 -25.11 6.63 -9.51
C GLY A 411 -25.43 5.31 -10.22
N VAL A 412 -24.93 4.16 -9.74
CA VAL A 412 -25.31 2.84 -10.27
C VAL A 412 -26.47 2.27 -9.46
N LYS A 413 -27.56 1.89 -10.12
CA LYS A 413 -28.69 1.18 -9.49
C LYS A 413 -28.42 -0.32 -9.56
N VAL A 414 -28.44 -0.99 -8.41
CA VAL A 414 -28.32 -2.45 -8.36
C VAL A 414 -29.68 -3.06 -8.07
N GLU A 415 -30.10 -3.98 -8.93
CA GLU A 415 -31.33 -4.75 -8.78
C GLU A 415 -30.96 -6.15 -8.30
N PHE A 416 -31.44 -6.51 -7.10
CA PHE A 416 -31.22 -7.82 -6.52
C PHE A 416 -32.44 -8.71 -6.75
N ASN A 417 -32.21 -9.92 -7.25
CA ASN A 417 -33.25 -10.94 -7.45
C ASN A 417 -32.80 -12.30 -6.93
N ARG A 418 -33.78 -13.13 -6.58
CA ARG A 418 -33.57 -14.58 -6.43
C ARG A 418 -33.73 -15.25 -7.80
N PRO A 419 -33.03 -16.37 -8.07
CA PRO A 419 -33.23 -17.09 -9.32
C PRO A 419 -34.65 -17.64 -9.38
N ALA A 420 -35.23 -17.64 -10.58
CA ALA A 420 -36.50 -18.29 -10.82
C ALA A 420 -36.34 -19.81 -10.74
N THR A 421 -37.26 -20.49 -10.07
CA THR A 421 -37.20 -21.94 -9.91
C THR A 421 -37.77 -22.65 -11.14
N VAL A 422 -36.97 -23.55 -11.74
CA VAL A 422 -37.44 -24.50 -12.75
C VAL A 422 -37.77 -25.82 -12.04
N PRO A 423 -39.06 -26.17 -11.85
CA PRO A 423 -39.42 -27.41 -11.18
C PRO A 423 -39.05 -28.63 -12.02
N LEU A 424 -38.38 -29.59 -11.39
CA LEU A 424 -37.95 -30.83 -12.01
C LEU A 424 -38.72 -32.03 -11.43
N ASP A 425 -39.44 -32.73 -12.29
CA ASP A 425 -40.01 -34.04 -12.01
C ASP A 425 -39.16 -35.10 -12.68
N ILE A 426 -38.44 -35.86 -11.87
CA ILE A 426 -37.53 -36.89 -12.37
C ILE A 426 -38.17 -38.25 -12.15
N ARG A 427 -38.26 -39.04 -13.20
CA ARG A 427 -38.69 -40.43 -13.16
C ARG A 427 -37.60 -41.32 -13.73
N LEU A 428 -37.29 -42.43 -13.06
CA LEU A 428 -36.37 -43.43 -13.58
C LEU A 428 -36.66 -44.83 -13.04
N THR A 429 -36.17 -45.85 -13.75
CA THR A 429 -36.20 -47.25 -13.34
C THR A 429 -34.77 -47.75 -13.10
N ILE A 430 -34.48 -48.23 -11.89
CA ILE A 430 -33.19 -48.84 -11.53
C ILE A 430 -33.29 -50.36 -11.54
N PHE A 431 -32.24 -51.03 -12.01
CA PHE A 431 -32.09 -52.48 -11.93
C PHE A 431 -30.96 -52.80 -10.97
N VAL A 432 -31.25 -53.57 -9.93
CA VAL A 432 -30.30 -53.88 -8.85
C VAL A 432 -29.84 -55.34 -8.92
N VAL A 433 -28.70 -55.63 -8.30
CA VAL A 433 -28.18 -57.01 -8.20
C VAL A 433 -29.06 -57.83 -7.22
N GLU A 434 -29.23 -59.13 -7.44
CA GLU A 434 -30.13 -59.97 -6.61
C GLU A 434 -29.77 -60.03 -5.11
N SER A 435 -28.53 -59.71 -4.74
CA SER A 435 -28.00 -59.86 -3.37
C SER A 435 -28.09 -58.61 -2.50
N VAL A 436 -28.74 -57.52 -2.96
CA VAL A 436 -28.80 -56.24 -2.24
C VAL A 436 -30.22 -55.88 -1.77
N ASN A 437 -30.31 -55.11 -0.70
CA ASN A 437 -31.58 -54.62 -0.18
C ASN A 437 -32.14 -53.52 -1.11
N ARG A 438 -33.24 -53.85 -1.82
CA ARG A 438 -33.87 -52.96 -2.81
C ARG A 438 -34.27 -51.59 -2.23
N ASP A 439 -34.76 -51.55 -1.00
CA ASP A 439 -35.20 -50.31 -0.36
C ASP A 439 -34.04 -49.40 0.06
N GLU A 440 -32.92 -50.00 0.44
CA GLU A 440 -31.71 -49.29 0.85
C GLU A 440 -31.03 -48.66 -0.37
N VAL A 441 -30.85 -49.43 -1.45
CA VAL A 441 -30.29 -48.93 -2.71
C VAL A 441 -31.16 -47.83 -3.33
N ARG A 442 -32.49 -47.94 -3.23
CA ARG A 442 -33.40 -46.87 -3.68
C ARG A 442 -33.16 -45.57 -2.90
N LYS A 443 -32.95 -45.63 -1.58
CA LYS A 443 -32.67 -44.44 -0.75
C LYS A 443 -31.31 -43.83 -1.09
N GLU A 444 -30.30 -44.65 -1.35
CA GLU A 444 -28.99 -44.16 -1.79
C GLU A 444 -29.06 -43.49 -3.16
N ALA A 445 -29.85 -44.04 -4.10
CA ALA A 445 -30.10 -43.42 -5.39
C ALA A 445 -30.85 -42.07 -5.26
N ASP A 446 -31.87 -41.99 -4.41
CA ASP A 446 -32.58 -40.73 -4.11
C ASP A 446 -31.60 -39.68 -3.56
N ALA A 447 -30.76 -40.06 -2.59
CA ALA A 447 -29.75 -39.16 -2.02
C ALA A 447 -28.74 -38.69 -3.09
N ALA A 448 -28.27 -39.58 -3.96
CA ALA A 448 -27.33 -39.24 -5.03
C ALA A 448 -27.92 -38.25 -6.06
N ILE A 449 -29.20 -38.41 -6.40
CA ILE A 449 -29.90 -37.48 -7.30
C ILE A 449 -30.11 -36.13 -6.61
N ARG A 450 -30.58 -36.12 -5.36
CA ARG A 450 -30.74 -34.87 -4.59
C ARG A 450 -29.44 -34.11 -4.48
N GLN A 451 -28.35 -34.80 -4.14
CA GLN A 451 -27.02 -34.20 -4.07
C GLN A 451 -26.59 -33.59 -5.41
N TYR A 452 -26.87 -34.26 -6.53
CA TYR A 452 -26.57 -33.72 -7.85
C TYR A 452 -27.38 -32.45 -8.13
N ILE A 453 -28.69 -32.45 -7.85
CA ILE A 453 -29.56 -31.29 -8.08
C ILE A 453 -29.20 -30.11 -7.16
N GLU A 454 -28.92 -30.37 -5.89
CA GLU A 454 -28.50 -29.34 -4.92
C GLU A 454 -27.17 -28.67 -5.32
N ALA A 455 -26.28 -29.41 -5.98
CA ALA A 455 -25.01 -28.93 -6.47
C ALA A 455 -25.12 -28.09 -7.77
N LEU A 456 -26.28 -28.02 -8.42
CA LEU A 456 -26.47 -27.20 -9.61
C LEU A 456 -26.37 -25.71 -9.26
N ALA A 457 -25.61 -24.97 -10.08
CA ALA A 457 -25.56 -23.52 -10.02
C ALA A 457 -26.76 -22.88 -10.74
N ILE A 458 -26.88 -21.57 -10.64
CA ILE A 458 -27.77 -20.77 -11.50
C ILE A 458 -27.20 -20.86 -12.93
N ASP A 459 -28.06 -20.97 -13.95
CA ASP A 459 -27.66 -21.13 -15.37
C ASP A 459 -27.06 -22.52 -15.71
N ASP A 460 -27.16 -23.51 -14.81
CA ASP A 460 -26.73 -24.88 -15.11
C ASP A 460 -27.87 -25.68 -15.75
N ASP A 461 -27.63 -26.18 -16.96
CA ASP A 461 -28.52 -27.13 -17.61
C ASP A 461 -28.66 -28.44 -16.80
N VAL A 462 -29.86 -28.99 -16.78
CA VAL A 462 -30.12 -30.29 -16.17
C VAL A 462 -29.84 -31.37 -17.19
N VAL A 463 -28.70 -32.03 -17.05
CA VAL A 463 -28.20 -33.01 -18.01
C VAL A 463 -28.60 -34.43 -17.60
N LEU A 464 -29.38 -35.08 -18.45
CA LEU A 464 -29.93 -36.42 -18.20
C LEU A 464 -28.82 -37.47 -17.98
N SER A 465 -27.74 -37.40 -18.77
CA SER A 465 -26.61 -38.33 -18.63
C SER A 465 -25.85 -38.17 -17.30
N ARG A 466 -25.88 -36.99 -16.68
CA ARG A 466 -25.29 -36.77 -15.35
C ARG A 466 -26.13 -37.40 -14.24
N ILE A 467 -27.46 -37.36 -14.37
CA ILE A 467 -28.39 -38.08 -13.47
C ILE A 467 -28.18 -39.59 -13.58
N ILE A 468 -28.09 -40.13 -14.80
CA ILE A 468 -27.77 -41.56 -14.99
C ILE A 468 -26.44 -41.90 -14.32
N LYS A 469 -25.41 -41.07 -14.54
CA LYS A 469 -24.08 -41.28 -13.96
C LYS A 469 -24.09 -41.23 -12.43
N SER A 470 -24.82 -40.29 -11.82
CA SER A 470 -24.88 -40.18 -10.35
C SER A 470 -25.51 -41.43 -9.73
N VAL A 471 -26.57 -41.96 -10.36
CA VAL A 471 -27.24 -43.18 -9.92
C VAL A 471 -26.38 -44.42 -10.17
N LEU A 472 -25.76 -44.57 -11.36
CA LEU A 472 -24.86 -45.69 -11.64
C LEU A 472 -23.63 -45.76 -10.73
N GLY A 473 -23.27 -44.65 -10.07
CA GLY A 473 -22.20 -44.62 -9.07
C GLY A 473 -22.58 -45.29 -7.73
N VAL A 474 -23.86 -45.59 -7.50
CA VAL A 474 -24.34 -46.24 -6.27
C VAL A 474 -24.06 -47.74 -6.34
N GLN A 475 -23.44 -48.27 -5.28
CA GLN A 475 -23.07 -49.68 -5.22
C GLN A 475 -24.32 -50.57 -5.17
N GLY A 476 -24.40 -51.55 -6.08
CA GLY A 476 -25.53 -52.48 -6.15
C GLY A 476 -26.53 -52.17 -7.27
N ILE A 477 -26.37 -51.05 -7.99
CA ILE A 477 -27.11 -50.74 -9.22
C ILE A 477 -26.35 -51.31 -10.43
N ARG A 478 -27.06 -52.08 -11.27
CA ARG A 478 -26.56 -52.70 -12.50
C ARG A 478 -26.85 -51.87 -13.73
N ASP A 479 -28.06 -51.32 -13.82
CA ASP A 479 -28.55 -50.60 -15.01
C ASP A 479 -29.60 -49.56 -14.59
N VAL A 480 -29.76 -48.52 -15.42
CA VAL A 480 -30.75 -47.45 -15.23
C VAL A 480 -31.47 -47.22 -16.56
N ARG A 481 -32.80 -47.29 -16.56
CA ARG A 481 -33.65 -47.12 -17.75
C ARG A 481 -34.78 -46.14 -17.50
N ASP A 482 -35.47 -45.79 -18.59
CA ASP A 482 -36.69 -44.98 -18.59
C ASP A 482 -36.54 -43.64 -17.83
N VAL A 483 -35.37 -43.01 -17.98
CA VAL A 483 -35.09 -41.73 -17.34
C VAL A 483 -35.81 -40.62 -18.09
N THR A 484 -36.66 -39.89 -17.38
CA THR A 484 -37.34 -38.70 -17.90
C THR A 484 -37.25 -37.55 -16.90
N ILE A 485 -37.10 -36.33 -17.42
CA ILE A 485 -37.20 -35.07 -16.69
C ILE A 485 -38.41 -34.34 -17.26
N ASN A 486 -39.39 -34.00 -16.42
CA ASN A 486 -40.64 -33.36 -16.83
C ASN A 486 -41.34 -34.10 -17.99
N ASP A 487 -41.39 -35.44 -17.88
CA ASP A 487 -41.92 -36.39 -18.88
C ASP A 487 -41.19 -36.40 -20.24
N ARG A 488 -39.96 -35.88 -20.32
CA ARG A 488 -39.12 -35.91 -21.53
C ARG A 488 -37.81 -36.64 -21.31
N SER A 489 -37.30 -37.31 -22.34
CA SER A 489 -35.97 -37.97 -22.34
C SER A 489 -34.88 -37.09 -22.98
N GLU A 490 -34.90 -35.80 -22.66
CA GLU A 490 -33.92 -34.80 -23.15
C GLU A 490 -33.37 -33.97 -21.99
N ASN A 491 -32.28 -33.23 -22.23
CA ASN A 491 -31.77 -32.28 -21.26
C ASN A 491 -32.75 -31.11 -21.11
N ILE A 492 -32.81 -30.52 -19.93
CA ILE A 492 -33.56 -29.28 -19.71
C ILE A 492 -32.56 -28.12 -19.73
N GLU A 493 -32.71 -27.25 -20.72
CA GLU A 493 -31.99 -25.99 -20.77
C GLU A 493 -32.55 -25.05 -19.70
N VAL A 494 -31.66 -24.49 -18.88
CA VAL A 494 -32.00 -23.56 -17.80
C VAL A 494 -31.53 -22.17 -18.20
N ARG A 495 -32.36 -21.14 -17.99
CA ARG A 495 -31.96 -19.76 -18.34
C ARG A 495 -30.96 -19.19 -17.33
N PHE A 496 -30.30 -18.11 -17.74
CA PHE A 496 -29.28 -17.43 -16.94
C PHE A 496 -29.76 -16.89 -15.58
N ASP A 497 -31.07 -16.66 -15.43
CA ASP A 497 -31.72 -16.21 -14.19
C ASP A 497 -32.55 -17.30 -13.51
N GLU A 498 -32.40 -18.55 -13.94
CA GLU A 498 -33.13 -19.71 -13.45
C GLU A 498 -32.22 -20.72 -12.73
N LYS A 499 -32.81 -21.49 -11.83
CA LYS A 499 -32.17 -22.62 -11.17
C LYS A 499 -33.10 -23.82 -11.15
N GLY A 500 -32.61 -24.98 -11.55
CA GLY A 500 -33.32 -26.25 -11.43
C GLY A 500 -33.52 -26.65 -9.97
N GLU A 501 -34.76 -26.95 -9.59
CA GLU A 501 -35.09 -27.42 -8.24
C GLU A 501 -35.96 -28.68 -8.32
N LEU A 502 -35.64 -29.66 -7.48
CA LEU A 502 -36.36 -30.93 -7.48
C LEU A 502 -37.77 -30.73 -6.92
N ARG A 503 -38.78 -30.93 -7.77
CA ARG A 503 -40.19 -30.92 -7.36
C ARG A 503 -40.65 -32.32 -6.95
N SER A 504 -40.38 -33.31 -7.79
CA SER A 504 -40.73 -34.71 -7.51
C SER A 504 -39.68 -35.67 -8.03
N LEU A 505 -39.52 -36.80 -7.33
CA LEU A 505 -38.59 -37.87 -7.72
C LEU A 505 -39.29 -39.22 -7.55
N GLU A 506 -39.46 -39.92 -8.67
CA GLU A 506 -40.04 -41.27 -8.73
C GLU A 506 -38.98 -42.27 -9.18
N ILE A 507 -38.59 -43.18 -8.27
CA ILE A 507 -37.61 -44.24 -8.56
C ILE A 507 -38.32 -45.59 -8.49
N PHE A 508 -38.46 -46.23 -9.65
CA PHE A 508 -38.98 -47.60 -9.77
C PHE A 508 -37.83 -48.60 -9.71
N VAL A 509 -38.05 -49.75 -9.07
CA VAL A 509 -37.07 -50.85 -9.06
C VAL A 509 -37.59 -51.93 -9.99
N GLY A 510 -36.88 -52.14 -11.09
CA GLY A 510 -37.18 -53.19 -12.06
C GLY A 510 -36.74 -54.57 -11.55
N ASP A 511 -37.40 -55.61 -12.08
CA ASP A 511 -37.04 -57.00 -11.83
C ASP A 511 -35.90 -57.50 -12.74
#